data_AF-H5SPJ9-F1
#
_entry.id   AF-H5SPJ9-F1
#
_cell.length_a   1.000
_cell.length_b   1.000
_cell.length_c   1.000
_cell.angle_alpha   90.00
_cell.angle_beta   90.00
_cell.angle_gamma   90.00
#
_symmetry.space_group_name_H-M   'P 1'
#
loop_
_entity.id
_entity.type
_entity.pdbx_description
1 polymer ?
#
loop_
_entity_poly.entity_id
_entity_poly.type
_entity_poly.pdbx_seq_one_letter_code
_entity_poly.pdbx_strand_id
1 'polypeptide(L)'
;MRRANLFTMLSSYKPGSAATPFENYCTSALAYLLMRGHRLLRALFADAAGAGAEPLADVEVQPRLGDAGIADLLLTYEGGQRVVVEVQVEANQSTAHLAEFEAVGRGWYVEPAFILLGLGLEPPPPPWRPLTWWQVVDALEDDPDPLAQEFVEFLLQDLLGQGPVPLEQALSTNRLYALGAAAIRRRFGPKARCVNSASPPTQGRFRYLGTTFSLGDGEPTFFIGIVNEAVPLSEHYHLMLASKERPLECPAPKPRATGNWNWPYWTGLGRVVRPLTAEAYDELLRRIPV
;
A
#
# COMPACT_ATOMS: atom_id res chain seq x y z
N MET A 1 -20.18 18.88 -8.46
CA MET A 1 -19.82 18.12 -7.26
C MET A 1 -19.56 16.68 -7.69
N ARG A 2 -18.30 16.20 -7.70
CA ARG A 2 -18.01 14.77 -7.86
C ARG A 2 -18.59 14.06 -6.62
N ARG A 3 -19.39 13.01 -6.81
CA ARG A 3 -19.78 12.10 -5.71
C ARG A 3 -18.49 11.61 -5.05
N ALA A 4 -18.46 11.56 -3.72
CA ALA A 4 -17.36 10.92 -3.02
C ALA A 4 -17.28 9.47 -3.50
N ASN A 5 -16.14 9.08 -4.09
CA ASN A 5 -15.86 7.71 -4.48
C ASN A 5 -16.00 6.83 -3.22
N LEU A 6 -16.78 5.74 -3.33
CA LEU A 6 -17.11 4.86 -2.20
C LEU A 6 -15.83 4.35 -1.50
N PHE A 7 -14.76 4.21 -2.27
CA PHE A 7 -13.47 3.68 -1.84
C PHE A 7 -12.55 4.75 -1.24
N THR A 8 -12.69 6.02 -1.63
CA THR A 8 -12.00 7.13 -0.95
C THR A 8 -12.50 7.31 0.49
N MET A 9 -13.77 7.00 0.78
CA MET A 9 -14.26 6.97 2.16
C MET A 9 -13.61 5.86 3.00
N LEU A 10 -13.19 4.76 2.35
CA LEU A 10 -12.57 3.61 3.00
C LEU A 10 -11.06 3.77 3.19
N SER A 11 -10.44 4.72 2.47
CA SER A 11 -9.04 5.12 2.71
C SER A 11 -8.87 6.02 3.94
N SER A 12 -9.94 6.26 4.72
CA SER A 12 -9.89 7.00 5.97
C SER A 12 -8.92 6.34 6.97
N TYR A 13 -7.88 7.08 7.34
CA TYR A 13 -6.80 6.58 8.18
C TYR A 13 -7.19 6.55 9.67
N LYS A 14 -6.83 5.47 10.36
CA LYS A 14 -6.83 5.38 11.83
C LYS A 14 -5.42 5.02 12.32
N PRO A 15 -4.68 5.96 12.96
CA PRO A 15 -3.36 5.67 13.48
C PRO A 15 -3.41 4.54 14.52
N GLY A 16 -2.58 3.50 14.33
CA GLY A 16 -2.38 2.42 15.32
C GLY A 16 -3.37 1.25 15.28
N SER A 17 -4.15 1.05 14.21
CA SER A 17 -4.99 -0.14 14.06
C SER A 17 -4.18 -1.36 13.58
N ALA A 18 -4.40 -2.53 14.20
CA ALA A 18 -3.68 -3.77 13.90
C ALA A 18 -4.15 -4.49 12.62
N ALA A 19 -5.36 -4.19 12.16
CA ALA A 19 -5.87 -4.60 10.86
C ALA A 19 -5.91 -3.36 9.96
N THR A 20 -5.28 -3.39 8.79
CA THR A 20 -5.50 -2.32 7.82
C THR A 20 -6.90 -2.56 7.24
N PRO A 21 -7.86 -1.62 7.36
CA PRO A 21 -9.15 -1.72 6.67
C PRO A 21 -8.98 -1.87 5.15
N PHE A 22 -7.77 -1.57 4.68
CA PHE A 22 -7.32 -1.51 3.30
C PHE A 22 -7.19 -2.88 2.64
N GLU A 23 -6.58 -3.85 3.32
CA GLU A 23 -6.42 -5.22 2.81
C GLU A 23 -7.78 -5.91 2.66
N ASN A 24 -8.59 -5.92 3.73
CA ASN A 24 -9.96 -6.44 3.69
C ASN A 24 -10.80 -5.80 2.58
N TYR A 25 -10.62 -4.50 2.35
CA TYR A 25 -11.31 -3.78 1.29
C TYR A 25 -10.86 -4.25 -0.09
N CYS A 26 -9.54 -4.33 -0.32
CA CYS A 26 -8.97 -4.85 -1.56
C CYS A 26 -9.44 -6.30 -1.83
N THR A 27 -9.39 -7.17 -0.82
CA THR A 27 -9.87 -8.56 -0.87
C THR A 27 -11.36 -8.61 -1.24
N SER A 28 -12.20 -7.80 -0.60
CA SER A 28 -13.64 -7.75 -0.87
C SER A 28 -13.97 -7.20 -2.27
N ALA A 29 -13.27 -6.15 -2.72
CA ALA A 29 -13.46 -5.57 -4.04
C ALA A 29 -13.06 -6.56 -5.14
N LEU A 30 -11.91 -7.23 -4.98
CA LEU A 30 -11.47 -8.30 -5.89
C LEU A 30 -12.50 -9.43 -5.96
N ALA A 31 -12.97 -9.92 -4.82
CA ALA A 31 -13.97 -10.97 -4.78
C ALA A 31 -15.25 -10.57 -5.52
N TYR A 32 -15.75 -9.35 -5.27
CA TYR A 32 -16.93 -8.82 -5.95
C TYR A 32 -16.74 -8.80 -7.48
N LEU A 33 -15.63 -8.24 -7.96
CA LEU A 33 -15.34 -8.16 -9.41
C LEU A 33 -15.13 -9.56 -10.02
N LEU A 34 -14.47 -10.48 -9.30
CA LEU A 34 -14.34 -11.87 -9.75
C LEU A 34 -15.71 -12.56 -9.84
N MET A 35 -16.58 -12.41 -8.84
CA MET A 35 -17.94 -12.98 -8.86
C MET A 35 -18.82 -12.37 -9.96
N ARG A 36 -18.66 -11.09 -10.27
CA ARG A 36 -19.45 -10.36 -11.28
C ARG A 36 -19.09 -10.67 -12.74
N GLY A 37 -18.00 -11.40 -12.99
CA GLY A 37 -17.69 -11.85 -14.35
C GLY A 37 -16.73 -10.96 -15.12
N HIS A 38 -15.95 -10.12 -14.44
CA HIS A 38 -14.97 -9.24 -15.09
C HIS A 38 -13.93 -10.07 -15.87
N ARG A 39 -14.06 -10.10 -17.19
CA ARG A 39 -13.45 -11.11 -18.07
C ARG A 39 -11.93 -11.11 -17.99
N LEU A 40 -11.31 -9.93 -18.10
CA LEU A 40 -9.85 -9.79 -18.09
C LEU A 40 -9.28 -10.07 -16.70
N LEU A 41 -9.97 -9.66 -15.64
CA LEU A 41 -9.60 -10.00 -14.26
C LEU A 41 -9.64 -11.52 -14.02
N ARG A 42 -10.71 -12.20 -14.45
CA ARG A 42 -10.81 -13.66 -14.35
C ARG A 42 -9.70 -14.36 -15.15
N ALA A 43 -9.43 -13.90 -16.37
CA ALA A 43 -8.37 -14.45 -17.21
C ALA A 43 -6.99 -14.28 -16.56
N LEU A 44 -6.73 -13.13 -15.93
CA LEU A 44 -5.49 -12.86 -15.20
C LEU A 44 -5.26 -13.87 -14.07
N PHE A 45 -6.28 -14.12 -13.23
CA PHE A 45 -6.18 -15.10 -12.14
C PHE A 45 -6.09 -16.54 -12.65
N ALA A 46 -6.79 -16.87 -13.74
CA ALA A 46 -6.73 -18.19 -14.35
C ALA A 46 -5.34 -18.49 -14.93
N ASP A 47 -4.74 -17.52 -15.61
CA ASP A 47 -3.38 -17.62 -16.16
C ASP A 47 -2.34 -17.76 -15.04
N ALA A 48 -2.41 -16.91 -14.02
CA ALA A 48 -1.53 -17.00 -12.86
C ALA A 48 -1.66 -18.36 -12.15
N ALA A 49 -2.86 -18.91 -12.04
CA ALA A 49 -3.11 -20.23 -11.47
C ALA A 49 -2.72 -21.40 -12.38
N GLY A 50 -2.53 -21.16 -13.68
CA GLY A 50 -2.39 -22.21 -14.69
C GLY A 50 -3.68 -23.00 -14.93
N ALA A 51 -4.84 -22.42 -14.65
CA ALA A 51 -6.17 -23.02 -14.87
C ALA A 51 -6.65 -22.94 -16.34
N GLY A 52 -5.86 -22.32 -17.21
CA GLY A 52 -6.16 -22.21 -18.64
C GLY A 52 -7.43 -21.39 -18.90
N ALA A 53 -8.34 -21.95 -19.70
CA ALA A 53 -9.58 -21.29 -20.09
C ALA A 53 -10.81 -21.73 -19.26
N GLU A 54 -10.59 -22.43 -18.14
CA GLU A 54 -11.68 -22.90 -17.30
C GLU A 54 -12.45 -21.71 -16.69
N PRO A 55 -13.79 -21.75 -16.67
CA PRO A 55 -14.57 -20.74 -15.98
C PRO A 55 -14.38 -20.80 -14.46
N LEU A 56 -14.36 -19.62 -13.84
CA LEU A 56 -14.40 -19.49 -12.39
C LEU A 56 -15.82 -19.83 -11.90
N ALA A 57 -15.95 -20.90 -11.11
CA ALA A 57 -17.21 -21.43 -10.60
C ALA A 57 -17.60 -20.80 -9.26
N ASP A 58 -16.64 -20.62 -8.35
CA ASP A 58 -16.89 -20.10 -7.00
C ASP A 58 -15.74 -19.23 -6.48
N VAL A 59 -16.10 -18.30 -5.58
CA VAL A 59 -15.19 -17.37 -4.91
C VAL A 59 -15.57 -17.32 -3.43
N GLU A 60 -14.72 -17.87 -2.58
CA GLU A 60 -14.85 -17.76 -1.13
C GLU A 60 -13.97 -16.62 -0.62
N VAL A 61 -14.55 -15.77 0.24
CA VAL A 61 -13.86 -14.64 0.86
C VAL A 61 -13.54 -14.98 2.30
N GLN A 62 -12.28 -14.81 2.69
CA GLN A 62 -11.81 -15.15 4.02
C GLN A 62 -12.13 -16.59 4.45
N PRO A 63 -11.89 -17.61 3.58
CA PRO A 63 -12.14 -19.00 3.93
C PRO A 63 -11.16 -19.49 5.00
N ARG A 64 -11.65 -20.33 5.90
CA ARG A 64 -10.83 -20.97 6.92
C ARG A 64 -10.11 -22.19 6.33
N LEU A 65 -8.79 -22.17 6.30
CA LEU A 65 -7.95 -23.28 5.82
C LEU A 65 -7.55 -24.20 6.98
N GLY A 66 -8.54 -24.85 7.58
CA GLY A 66 -8.33 -25.72 8.75
C GLY A 66 -7.73 -24.97 9.93
N ASP A 67 -6.63 -25.51 10.47
CA ASP A 67 -5.90 -24.92 11.59
C ASP A 67 -4.81 -23.92 11.16
N ALA A 68 -4.49 -23.81 9.86
CA ALA A 68 -3.48 -22.89 9.34
C ALA A 68 -3.93 -21.42 9.36
N GLY A 69 -5.23 -21.16 9.50
CA GLY A 69 -5.78 -19.82 9.61
C GLY A 69 -6.83 -19.50 8.56
N ILE A 70 -6.90 -18.22 8.19
CA ILE A 70 -7.86 -17.65 7.24
C ILE A 70 -7.07 -17.11 6.07
N ALA A 71 -7.33 -17.64 4.87
CA ALA A 71 -6.75 -17.10 3.64
C ALA A 71 -7.57 -15.92 3.13
N ASP A 72 -7.05 -15.07 2.25
CA ASP A 72 -7.83 -13.93 1.71
C ASP A 72 -8.94 -14.38 0.77
N LEU A 73 -8.60 -15.18 -0.26
CA LEU A 73 -9.57 -15.75 -1.20
C LEU A 73 -9.26 -17.22 -1.50
N LEU A 74 -10.32 -17.99 -1.74
CA LEU A 74 -10.24 -19.29 -2.38
C LEU A 74 -11.09 -19.28 -3.65
N LEU A 75 -10.45 -19.50 -4.79
CA LEU A 75 -11.09 -19.58 -6.09
C LEU A 75 -11.26 -21.05 -6.48
N THR A 76 -12.44 -21.42 -6.97
CA THR A 76 -12.71 -22.75 -7.51
C THR A 76 -13.13 -22.64 -8.97
N TYR A 77 -12.41 -23.33 -9.85
CA TYR A 77 -12.72 -23.41 -11.28
C TYR A 77 -13.62 -24.62 -11.59
N GLU A 78 -14.37 -24.58 -12.69
CA GLU A 78 -15.31 -25.66 -13.06
C GLU A 78 -14.64 -27.03 -13.22
N GLY A 79 -13.36 -27.11 -13.59
CA GLY A 79 -12.59 -28.35 -13.64
C GLY A 79 -12.15 -28.89 -12.28
N GLY A 80 -12.52 -28.21 -11.19
CA GLY A 80 -12.22 -28.58 -9.81
C GLY A 80 -10.87 -28.08 -9.31
N GLN A 81 -10.09 -27.38 -10.14
CA GLN A 81 -8.87 -26.72 -9.70
C GLN A 81 -9.20 -25.63 -8.68
N ARG A 82 -8.45 -25.61 -7.58
CA ARG A 82 -8.57 -24.60 -6.53
C ARG A 82 -7.35 -23.70 -6.50
N VAL A 83 -7.55 -22.46 -6.09
CA VAL A 83 -6.49 -21.46 -5.99
C VAL A 83 -6.61 -20.70 -4.68
N VAL A 84 -5.60 -20.79 -3.85
CA VAL A 84 -5.47 -19.98 -2.64
C VAL A 84 -4.79 -18.67 -3.04
N VAL A 85 -5.41 -17.54 -2.71
CA VAL A 85 -4.88 -16.21 -2.98
C VAL A 85 -4.65 -15.50 -1.66
N GLU A 86 -3.43 -14.97 -1.48
CA GLU A 86 -3.08 -14.05 -0.41
C GLU A 86 -2.84 -12.65 -0.97
N VAL A 87 -3.38 -11.65 -0.30
CA VAL A 87 -3.43 -10.26 -0.74
C VAL A 87 -2.57 -9.42 0.19
N GLN A 88 -1.50 -8.84 -0.36
CA GLN A 88 -0.60 -7.96 0.37
C GLN A 88 -0.70 -6.53 -0.16
N VAL A 89 -1.00 -5.59 0.73
CA VAL A 89 -1.06 -4.15 0.41
C VAL A 89 0.17 -3.38 0.88
N GLU A 90 1.01 -4.00 1.73
CA GLU A 90 2.26 -3.40 2.21
C GLU A 90 3.49 -4.17 1.73
N ALA A 91 4.62 -3.47 1.58
CA ALA A 91 5.85 -4.03 1.03
C ALA A 91 6.56 -5.06 1.94
N ASN A 92 6.33 -5.03 3.25
CA ASN A 92 7.08 -5.81 4.24
C ASN A 92 6.16 -6.67 5.12
N GLN A 93 5.05 -7.15 4.55
CA GLN A 93 4.18 -8.06 5.27
C GLN A 93 4.88 -9.42 5.46
N SER A 94 4.71 -10.01 6.65
CA SER A 94 5.28 -11.31 6.95
C SER A 94 4.63 -12.39 6.10
N THR A 95 5.45 -13.18 5.40
CA THR A 95 5.04 -14.35 4.62
C THR A 95 5.16 -15.66 5.39
N ALA A 96 5.40 -15.61 6.72
CA ALA A 96 5.64 -16.81 7.52
C ALA A 96 4.45 -17.79 7.52
N HIS A 97 3.22 -17.29 7.41
CA HIS A 97 1.99 -18.08 7.40
C HIS A 97 1.76 -18.84 6.08
N LEU A 98 2.41 -18.43 4.99
CA LEU A 98 2.22 -19.03 3.65
C LEU A 98 2.54 -20.54 3.65
N ALA A 99 3.58 -20.95 4.38
CA ALA A 99 3.99 -22.35 4.49
C ALA A 99 2.93 -23.23 5.18
N GLU A 100 2.11 -22.65 6.07
CA GLU A 100 1.02 -23.37 6.74
C GLU A 100 -0.14 -23.62 5.77
N PHE A 101 -0.47 -22.64 4.92
CA PHE A 101 -1.46 -22.81 3.84
C PHE A 101 -1.01 -23.85 2.81
N GLU A 102 0.26 -23.87 2.44
CA GLU A 102 0.84 -24.90 1.57
C GLU A 102 0.68 -26.31 2.17
N ALA A 103 0.94 -26.46 3.47
CA ALA A 103 0.81 -27.73 4.17
C ALA A 103 -0.64 -28.25 4.15
N VAL A 104 -1.61 -27.35 4.36
CA VAL A 104 -3.05 -27.70 4.28
C VAL A 104 -3.46 -28.03 2.85
N GLY A 105 -3.04 -27.25 1.86
CA GLY A 105 -3.39 -27.46 0.46
C GLY A 105 -2.85 -28.78 -0.10
N ARG A 106 -1.67 -29.23 0.32
CA ARG A 106 -1.12 -30.57 -0.03
C ARG A 106 -1.97 -31.74 0.47
N GLY A 107 -2.82 -31.51 1.48
CA GLY A 107 -3.75 -32.52 2.00
C GLY A 107 -5.05 -32.63 1.19
N TRP A 108 -5.26 -31.78 0.19
CA TRP A 108 -6.47 -31.78 -0.62
C TRP A 108 -6.41 -32.84 -1.73
N TYR A 109 -7.58 -33.24 -2.23
CA TYR A 109 -7.67 -34.25 -3.30
C TYR A 109 -6.97 -33.80 -4.59
N VAL A 110 -7.07 -32.49 -4.89
CA VAL A 110 -6.28 -31.82 -5.93
C VAL A 110 -5.48 -30.73 -5.23
N GLU A 111 -4.16 -30.73 -5.42
CA GLU A 111 -3.29 -29.69 -4.87
C GLU A 111 -3.66 -28.33 -5.48
N PRO A 112 -3.93 -27.30 -4.66
CA PRO A 112 -4.30 -25.99 -5.19
C PRO A 112 -3.09 -25.26 -5.79
N ALA A 113 -3.36 -24.30 -6.66
CA ALA A 113 -2.37 -23.29 -6.99
C ALA A 113 -2.33 -22.22 -5.88
N PHE A 114 -1.17 -21.58 -5.71
CA PHE A 114 -0.97 -20.53 -4.71
C PHE A 114 -0.58 -19.23 -5.41
N ILE A 115 -1.30 -18.14 -5.14
CA ILE A 115 -1.05 -16.82 -5.72
C ILE A 115 -0.80 -15.82 -4.60
N LEU A 116 0.33 -15.11 -4.67
CA LEU A 116 0.58 -13.95 -3.81
C LEU A 116 0.36 -12.68 -4.63
N LEU A 117 -0.74 -11.98 -4.37
CA LEU A 117 -1.04 -10.68 -4.95
C LEU A 117 -0.39 -9.58 -4.11
N GLY A 118 0.52 -8.80 -4.69
CA GLY A 118 1.16 -7.73 -3.94
C GLY A 118 1.73 -6.61 -4.81
N LEU A 119 2.66 -5.85 -4.23
CA LEU A 119 3.34 -4.75 -4.93
C LEU A 119 4.40 -5.23 -5.94
N GLY A 120 4.73 -6.54 -5.96
CA GLY A 120 5.70 -7.12 -6.90
C GLY A 120 7.15 -6.70 -6.62
N LEU A 121 7.48 -6.37 -5.37
CA LEU A 121 8.79 -5.85 -4.98
C LEU A 121 9.83 -6.95 -4.80
N GLU A 122 9.38 -8.11 -4.33
CA GLU A 122 10.19 -9.32 -4.15
C GLU A 122 9.42 -10.52 -4.70
N PRO A 123 10.10 -11.52 -5.27
CA PRO A 123 9.44 -12.74 -5.71
C PRO A 123 8.90 -13.51 -4.48
N PRO A 124 7.68 -14.05 -4.55
CA PRO A 124 7.16 -14.89 -3.48
C PRO A 124 7.94 -16.20 -3.38
N PRO A 125 7.94 -16.85 -2.20
CA PRO A 125 8.57 -18.15 -2.05
C PRO A 125 7.84 -19.20 -2.89
N PRO A 126 8.54 -20.10 -3.62
CA PRO A 126 7.88 -21.24 -4.25
C PRO A 126 7.11 -22.07 -3.21
N PRO A 127 5.90 -22.58 -3.52
CA PRO A 127 5.26 -22.65 -4.84
C PRO A 127 4.38 -21.44 -5.22
N TRP A 128 4.37 -20.37 -4.42
CA TRP A 128 3.53 -19.21 -4.67
C TRP A 128 3.94 -18.50 -5.95
N ARG A 129 2.93 -18.13 -6.75
CA ARG A 129 3.11 -17.40 -8.00
C ARG A 129 2.78 -15.93 -7.79
N PRO A 130 3.59 -15.00 -8.33
CA PRO A 130 3.35 -13.59 -8.15
C PRO A 130 2.17 -13.12 -9.00
N LEU A 131 1.35 -12.27 -8.41
CA LEU A 131 0.42 -11.38 -9.10
C LEU A 131 0.65 -9.96 -8.57
N THR A 132 0.54 -8.94 -9.40
CA THR A 132 0.76 -7.55 -8.98
C THR A 132 -0.48 -6.70 -9.08
N TRP A 133 -0.58 -5.70 -8.20
CA TRP A 133 -1.62 -4.68 -8.27
C TRP A 133 -1.62 -3.91 -9.59
N TRP A 134 -0.47 -3.77 -10.25
CA TRP A 134 -0.39 -3.20 -11.61
C TRP A 134 -1.09 -4.08 -12.64
N GLN A 135 -0.89 -5.40 -12.60
CA GLN A 135 -1.60 -6.32 -13.49
C GLN A 135 -3.12 -6.29 -13.24
N VAL A 136 -3.54 -6.13 -11.97
CA VAL A 136 -4.96 -5.96 -11.64
C VAL A 136 -5.52 -4.66 -12.23
N VAL A 137 -4.76 -3.56 -12.16
CA VAL A 137 -5.13 -2.30 -12.81
C VAL A 137 -5.27 -2.49 -14.32
N ASP A 138 -4.26 -3.07 -14.98
CA ASP A 138 -4.29 -3.30 -16.43
C ASP A 138 -5.49 -4.16 -16.86
N ALA A 139 -5.87 -5.15 -16.04
CA ALA A 139 -7.01 -6.01 -16.31
C ALA A 139 -8.37 -5.30 -16.13
N LEU A 140 -8.42 -4.14 -15.47
CA LEU A 140 -9.65 -3.42 -15.15
C LEU A 140 -9.73 -2.03 -15.82
N GLU A 141 -8.64 -1.49 -16.38
CA GLU A 141 -8.56 -0.12 -16.89
C GLU A 141 -9.61 0.19 -17.96
N ASP A 142 -9.91 -0.76 -18.83
CA ASP A 142 -10.92 -0.61 -19.90
C ASP A 142 -12.30 -1.21 -19.53
N ASP A 143 -12.51 -1.61 -18.27
CA ASP A 143 -13.76 -2.23 -17.86
C ASP A 143 -14.91 -1.19 -17.83
N PRO A 144 -16.05 -1.46 -18.47
CA PRO A 144 -17.15 -0.50 -18.54
C PRO A 144 -17.92 -0.33 -17.22
N ASP A 145 -17.71 -1.20 -16.21
CA ASP A 145 -18.36 -1.07 -14.91
C ASP A 145 -17.78 0.13 -14.13
N PRO A 146 -18.60 1.12 -13.74
CA PRO A 146 -18.13 2.24 -12.93
C PRO A 146 -17.45 1.82 -11.62
N LEU A 147 -17.83 0.70 -11.01
CA LEU A 147 -17.19 0.21 -9.78
C LEU A 147 -15.77 -0.31 -10.04
N ALA A 148 -15.53 -0.94 -11.19
CA ALA A 148 -14.18 -1.36 -11.57
C ALA A 148 -13.28 -0.13 -11.74
N GLN A 149 -13.80 0.93 -12.38
CA GLN A 149 -13.09 2.20 -12.56
C GLN A 149 -12.80 2.90 -11.22
N GLU A 150 -13.78 2.96 -10.31
CA GLU A 150 -13.58 3.50 -8.97
C GLU A 150 -12.50 2.71 -8.20
N PHE A 151 -12.44 1.39 -8.37
CA PHE A 151 -11.43 0.53 -7.73
C PHE A 151 -10.04 0.74 -8.35
N VAL A 152 -9.94 0.84 -9.67
CA VAL A 152 -8.69 1.18 -10.37
C VAL A 152 -8.14 2.52 -9.87
N GLU A 153 -9.00 3.55 -9.75
CA GLU A 153 -8.60 4.86 -9.23
C GLU A 153 -8.03 4.74 -7.81
N PHE A 154 -8.70 3.97 -6.96
CA PHE A 154 -8.24 3.69 -5.59
C PHE A 154 -6.89 2.96 -5.57
N LEU A 155 -6.71 1.91 -6.38
CA LEU A 155 -5.46 1.15 -6.45
C LEU A 155 -4.31 2.07 -6.89
N LEU A 156 -4.54 2.88 -7.93
CA LEU A 156 -3.53 3.82 -8.42
C LEU A 156 -3.15 4.85 -7.35
N GLN A 157 -4.13 5.49 -6.72
CA GLN A 157 -3.88 6.66 -5.86
C GLN A 157 -3.55 6.29 -4.41
N ASP A 158 -4.29 5.37 -3.82
CA ASP A 158 -4.25 5.09 -2.39
C ASP A 158 -3.38 3.87 -2.05
N LEU A 159 -3.03 3.02 -3.04
CA LEU A 159 -2.13 1.87 -2.86
C LEU A 159 -0.78 2.07 -3.56
N LEU A 160 -0.82 2.38 -4.86
CA LEU A 160 0.37 2.49 -5.72
C LEU A 160 1.03 3.87 -5.67
N GLY A 161 0.39 4.84 -5.02
CA GLY A 161 0.96 6.16 -4.74
C GLY A 161 1.06 7.06 -5.98
N GLN A 162 0.15 6.91 -6.93
CA GLN A 162 0.10 7.71 -8.16
C GLN A 162 -0.67 9.01 -7.99
N GLY A 163 -0.22 10.02 -8.73
CA GLY A 163 -0.89 11.31 -8.85
C GLY A 163 -0.60 12.30 -7.71
N PRO A 164 -1.01 13.56 -7.88
CA PRO A 164 -0.84 14.61 -6.89
C PRO A 164 -1.72 14.36 -5.65
N VAL A 165 -1.24 14.74 -4.47
CA VAL A 165 -1.96 14.62 -3.19
C VAL A 165 -2.20 16.02 -2.60
N PRO A 166 -3.41 16.58 -2.77
CA PRO A 166 -3.86 17.77 -2.04
C PRO A 166 -3.70 17.63 -0.53
N LEU A 167 -3.44 18.74 0.17
CA LEU A 167 -3.22 18.73 1.62
C LEU A 167 -4.40 18.12 2.40
N GLU A 168 -5.64 18.42 2.01
CA GLU A 168 -6.83 17.84 2.65
C GLU A 168 -6.82 16.31 2.61
N GLN A 169 -6.48 15.74 1.45
CA GLN A 169 -6.37 14.29 1.27
C GLN A 169 -5.15 13.74 2.00
N ALA A 170 -4.03 14.45 2.01
CA ALA A 170 -2.85 14.05 2.77
C ALA A 170 -3.17 13.89 4.27
N LEU A 171 -4.06 14.73 4.82
CA LEU A 171 -4.43 14.73 6.23
C LEU A 171 -5.54 13.73 6.60
N SER A 172 -6.30 13.23 5.62
CA SER A 172 -7.51 12.43 5.85
C SER A 172 -7.51 11.05 5.22
N THR A 173 -6.58 10.76 4.30
CA THR A 173 -6.54 9.51 3.53
C THR A 173 -5.16 8.84 3.56
N ASN A 174 -5.04 7.63 3.01
CA ASN A 174 -3.76 6.93 2.88
C ASN A 174 -2.81 7.52 1.81
N ARG A 175 -3.29 8.43 0.96
CA ARG A 175 -2.56 8.90 -0.24
C ARG A 175 -1.18 9.48 0.04
N LEU A 176 -1.00 10.18 1.16
CA LEU A 176 0.32 10.71 1.53
C LEU A 176 1.34 9.57 1.75
N TYR A 177 0.91 8.51 2.43
CA TYR A 177 1.75 7.36 2.73
C TYR A 177 2.04 6.54 1.48
N ALA A 178 1.02 6.32 0.65
CA ALA A 178 1.16 5.64 -0.63
C ALA A 178 2.17 6.38 -1.53
N LEU A 179 2.00 7.69 -1.68
CA LEU A 179 2.93 8.56 -2.43
C LEU A 179 4.36 8.47 -1.88
N GLY A 180 4.51 8.63 -0.55
CA GLY A 180 5.82 8.62 0.09
C GLY A 180 6.53 7.28 -0.04
N ALA A 181 5.83 6.18 0.23
CA ALA A 181 6.39 4.84 0.12
C ALA A 181 6.73 4.49 -1.34
N ALA A 182 5.91 4.88 -2.31
CA ALA A 182 6.19 4.69 -3.73
C ALA A 182 7.46 5.45 -4.16
N ALA A 183 7.59 6.72 -3.77
CA ALA A 183 8.78 7.52 -4.08
C ALA A 183 10.06 6.96 -3.44
N ILE A 184 9.99 6.52 -2.18
CA ILE A 184 11.12 5.89 -1.47
C ILE A 184 11.57 4.63 -2.20
N ARG A 185 10.64 3.72 -2.54
CA ARG A 185 10.96 2.48 -3.25
C ARG A 185 11.52 2.74 -4.64
N ARG A 186 10.99 3.72 -5.37
CA ARG A 186 11.54 4.11 -6.68
C ARG A 186 12.98 4.59 -6.57
N ARG A 187 13.32 5.32 -5.50
CA ARG A 187 14.66 5.90 -5.31
C ARG A 187 15.69 4.90 -4.78
N PHE A 188 15.31 4.03 -3.86
CA PHE A 188 16.23 3.18 -3.09
C PHE A 188 16.01 1.68 -3.28
N GLY A 189 15.00 1.29 -4.06
CA GLY A 189 14.69 -0.10 -4.38
C GLY A 189 13.74 -0.77 -3.39
N PRO A 190 13.44 -2.06 -3.63
CA PRO A 190 12.42 -2.81 -2.88
C PRO A 190 12.78 -3.05 -1.42
N LYS A 191 14.07 -3.07 -1.08
CA LYS A 191 14.56 -3.30 0.30
C LYS A 191 14.34 -2.11 1.25
N ALA A 192 13.84 -0.99 0.74
CA ALA A 192 13.56 0.17 1.59
C ALA A 192 12.31 -0.08 2.44
N ARG A 193 12.51 -0.30 3.74
CA ARG A 193 11.40 -0.52 4.67
C ARG A 193 10.71 0.80 4.95
N CYS A 194 9.40 0.85 4.71
CA CYS A 194 8.56 2.03 4.91
C CYS A 194 7.55 1.76 6.03
N VAL A 195 7.41 2.71 6.95
CA VAL A 195 6.44 2.64 8.05
C VAL A 195 5.70 3.97 8.15
N ASN A 196 4.37 3.92 8.18
CA ASN A 196 3.53 5.10 8.34
C ASN A 196 3.75 5.72 9.73
N SER A 197 3.98 7.03 9.76
CA SER A 197 4.32 7.78 10.96
C SER A 197 3.46 9.04 11.08
N ALA A 198 2.84 9.21 12.25
CA ALA A 198 1.98 10.36 12.54
C ALA A 198 2.14 10.76 14.01
N SER A 199 2.08 12.07 14.28
CA SER A 199 1.79 12.53 15.64
C SER A 199 0.32 12.32 15.99
N PRO A 200 -0.07 12.19 17.27
CA PRO A 200 -1.48 12.30 17.64
C PRO A 200 -2.08 13.63 17.18
N PRO A 201 -3.30 13.64 16.62
CA PRO A 201 -3.95 14.87 16.18
C PRO A 201 -4.33 15.74 17.38
N THR A 202 -4.11 17.05 17.27
CA THR A 202 -4.55 18.06 18.24
C THR A 202 -5.47 19.03 17.50
N GLN A 203 -6.76 19.07 17.87
CA GLN A 203 -7.79 19.87 17.18
C GLN A 203 -7.82 19.63 15.66
N GLY A 204 -7.72 18.37 15.23
CA GLY A 204 -7.71 17.98 13.81
C GLY A 204 -6.40 18.28 13.07
N ARG A 205 -5.36 18.77 13.75
CA ARG A 205 -4.05 19.09 13.16
C ARG A 205 -2.97 18.15 13.67
N PHE A 206 -2.06 17.77 12.78
CA PHE A 206 -0.88 16.98 13.09
C PHE A 206 0.36 17.87 13.29
N ARG A 207 1.26 17.49 14.20
CA ARG A 207 2.62 18.02 14.28
C ARG A 207 3.45 17.54 13.08
N TYR A 208 3.30 16.27 12.73
CA TYR A 208 3.89 15.66 11.54
C TYR A 208 3.04 14.50 11.06
N LEU A 209 3.14 14.21 9.75
CA LEU A 209 2.49 13.10 9.08
C LEU A 209 3.36 12.67 7.88
N GLY A 210 3.69 11.39 7.75
CA GLY A 210 4.50 10.91 6.64
C GLY A 210 5.11 9.53 6.87
N THR A 211 6.18 9.22 6.16
CA THR A 211 6.77 7.88 6.16
C THR A 211 8.12 7.91 6.83
N THR A 212 8.29 7.13 7.89
CA THR A 212 9.62 6.76 8.38
C THR A 212 10.15 5.58 7.57
N PHE A 213 11.43 5.62 7.19
CA PHE A 213 12.01 4.55 6.39
C PHE A 213 13.49 4.30 6.70
N SER A 214 13.94 3.10 6.31
CA SER A 214 15.34 2.69 6.30
C SER A 214 15.74 2.25 4.89
N LEU A 215 17.03 2.33 4.58
CA LEU A 215 17.59 1.89 3.28
C LEU A 215 17.93 0.38 3.25
N GLY A 216 17.49 -0.37 4.27
CA GLY A 216 17.69 -1.81 4.44
C GLY A 216 16.95 -2.31 5.68
N ASP A 217 17.34 -3.47 6.21
CA ASP A 217 16.57 -4.22 7.23
C ASP A 217 16.64 -3.66 8.67
N GLY A 218 17.26 -2.48 8.84
CA GLY A 218 17.44 -1.83 10.14
C GLY A 218 16.22 -1.04 10.61
N GLU A 219 16.39 -0.41 11.77
CA GLU A 219 15.45 0.58 12.29
C GLU A 219 15.32 1.77 11.33
N PRO A 220 14.13 2.39 11.19
CA PRO A 220 13.96 3.58 10.37
C PRO A 220 14.87 4.73 10.83
N THR A 221 15.74 5.20 9.93
CA THR A 221 16.69 6.30 10.19
C THR A 221 16.35 7.57 9.43
N PHE A 222 15.34 7.52 8.54
CA PHE A 222 14.85 8.65 7.77
C PHE A 222 13.34 8.84 7.94
N PHE A 223 12.87 10.06 7.71
CA PHE A 223 11.46 10.44 7.75
C PHE A 223 11.22 11.45 6.65
N ILE A 224 10.19 11.25 5.85
CA ILE A 224 9.76 12.20 4.84
C ILE A 224 8.24 12.40 4.94
N GLY A 225 7.82 13.66 4.94
CA GLY A 225 6.40 13.98 5.07
C GLY A 225 6.13 15.43 5.39
N ILE A 226 4.87 15.70 5.72
CA ILE A 226 4.42 17.04 6.07
C ILE A 226 4.61 17.30 7.56
N VAL A 227 5.09 18.50 7.90
CA VAL A 227 5.41 18.91 9.26
C VAL A 227 4.88 20.32 9.52
N ASN A 228 4.33 20.55 10.72
CA ASN A 228 3.97 21.88 11.19
C ASN A 228 5.21 22.59 11.73
N GLU A 229 5.39 23.87 11.43
CA GLU A 229 6.59 24.59 11.88
C GLU A 229 6.53 24.98 13.37
N ALA A 230 5.35 25.39 13.85
CA ALA A 230 5.17 26.08 15.13
C ALA A 230 4.17 25.38 16.06
N VAL A 231 4.17 25.83 17.33
CA VAL A 231 3.12 25.60 18.31
C VAL A 231 2.63 26.98 18.75
N PRO A 232 1.32 27.29 18.72
CA PRO A 232 0.18 26.42 18.38
C PRO A 232 0.18 25.95 16.92
N LEU A 233 -0.44 24.79 16.66
CA LEU A 233 -0.49 24.19 15.32
C LEU A 233 -1.38 25.00 14.37
N SER A 234 -0.89 25.19 13.15
CA SER A 234 -1.61 25.89 12.07
C SER A 234 -2.01 24.94 10.93
N GLU A 235 -2.66 25.46 9.90
CA GLU A 235 -2.92 24.72 8.65
C GLU A 235 -1.72 24.80 7.67
N HIS A 236 -0.60 25.35 8.12
CA HIS A 236 0.60 25.52 7.31
C HIS A 236 1.56 24.38 7.59
N TYR A 237 1.59 23.46 6.64
CA TYR A 237 2.48 22.32 6.62
C TYR A 237 3.66 22.59 5.70
N HIS A 238 4.79 21.96 5.97
CA HIS A 238 6.00 21.98 5.15
C HIS A 238 6.36 20.55 4.77
N LEU A 239 6.68 20.30 3.50
CA LEU A 239 7.20 18.99 3.09
C LEU A 239 8.68 18.95 3.45
N MET A 240 9.04 18.03 4.33
CA MET A 240 10.36 17.94 4.94
C MET A 240 10.89 16.52 4.93
N LEU A 241 12.21 16.42 4.94
CA LEU A 241 12.97 15.20 5.14
C LEU A 241 13.86 15.38 6.38
N ALA A 242 13.91 14.35 7.22
CA ALA A 242 14.76 14.29 8.39
C ALA A 242 15.61 13.01 8.39
N SER A 243 16.79 13.07 9.01
CA SER A 243 17.66 11.92 9.25
C SER A 243 18.15 11.87 10.69
N LYS A 244 18.22 10.65 11.24
CA LYS A 244 18.85 10.35 12.53
C LYS A 244 20.38 10.32 12.44
N GLU A 245 20.90 9.87 11.30
CA GLU A 245 22.27 9.33 11.22
C GLU A 245 23.24 10.23 10.46
N ARG A 246 22.80 10.92 9.40
CA ARG A 246 23.69 11.64 8.49
C ARG A 246 23.17 13.02 8.10
N PRO A 247 24.05 14.02 7.90
CA PRO A 247 23.68 15.30 7.35
C PRO A 247 22.97 15.18 6.01
N LEU A 248 22.01 16.07 5.77
CA LEU A 248 21.26 16.18 4.53
C LEU A 248 21.74 17.39 3.75
N GLU A 249 21.67 17.33 2.41
CA GLU A 249 21.94 18.50 1.58
C GLU A 249 20.88 19.59 1.80
N CYS A 250 21.27 20.86 1.62
CA CYS A 250 20.43 22.04 1.84
C CYS A 250 19.75 22.02 3.24
N PRO A 251 20.51 22.11 4.34
CA PRO A 251 19.97 21.96 5.68
C PRO A 251 18.93 23.04 6.01
N ALA A 252 17.91 22.65 6.75
CA ALA A 252 16.89 23.52 7.30
C ALA A 252 16.83 23.39 8.83
N PRO A 253 16.37 24.42 9.56
CA PRO A 253 16.14 24.30 11.00
C PRO A 253 15.12 23.22 11.33
N LYS A 254 15.33 22.52 12.46
CA LYS A 254 14.33 21.58 13.01
C LYS A 254 13.03 22.33 13.34
N PRO A 255 11.86 21.84 12.88
CA PRO A 255 10.56 22.41 13.24
C PRO A 255 10.31 22.39 14.75
N ARG A 256 9.74 23.47 15.31
CA ARG A 256 9.42 23.52 16.75
C ARG A 256 8.34 22.50 17.14
N ALA A 257 7.43 22.17 16.21
CA ALA A 257 6.37 21.21 16.47
C ALA A 257 6.89 19.77 16.69
N THR A 258 8.07 19.43 16.17
CA THR A 258 8.73 18.12 16.34
C THR A 258 9.72 18.12 17.51
N GLY A 259 9.49 18.96 18.53
CA GLY A 259 10.37 19.08 19.70
C GLY A 259 10.75 17.74 20.34
N ASN A 260 9.84 16.76 20.32
CA ASN A 260 10.04 15.41 20.84
C ASN A 260 10.94 14.49 19.99
N TRP A 261 11.39 14.92 18.81
CA TRP A 261 12.27 14.12 17.94
C TRP A 261 13.74 14.45 18.16
N ASN A 262 14.57 13.46 18.51
CA ASN A 262 16.02 13.63 18.65
C ASN A 262 16.77 13.48 17.30
N TRP A 263 16.17 13.93 16.21
CA TRP A 263 16.72 13.79 14.86
C TRP A 263 17.44 15.09 14.49
N PRO A 264 18.78 15.06 14.32
CA PRO A 264 19.56 16.29 14.22
C PRO A 264 19.56 16.91 12.82
N TYR A 265 19.28 16.15 11.77
CA TYR A 265 19.43 16.61 10.39
C TYR A 265 18.08 16.78 9.71
N TRP A 266 17.82 17.96 9.15
CA TRP A 266 16.56 18.33 8.51
C TRP A 266 16.82 19.08 7.20
N THR A 267 15.95 18.88 6.23
CA THR A 267 15.85 19.67 4.99
C THR A 267 14.37 19.75 4.57
N GLY A 268 14.02 20.65 3.65
CA GLY A 268 12.65 20.81 3.21
C GLY A 268 12.50 21.62 1.93
N LEU A 269 11.30 21.58 1.34
CA LEU A 269 10.91 22.39 0.17
C LEU A 269 10.13 23.65 0.56
N GLY A 270 10.06 23.95 1.86
CA GLY A 270 9.26 25.06 2.38
C GLY A 270 7.79 24.70 2.53
N ARG A 271 6.94 25.73 2.59
CA ARG A 271 5.51 25.60 2.86
C ARG A 271 4.81 24.84 1.73
N VAL A 272 3.97 23.87 2.08
CA VAL A 272 3.08 23.15 1.18
C VAL A 272 2.00 24.13 0.72
N VAL A 273 2.18 24.67 -0.48
CA VAL A 273 1.18 25.55 -1.15
C VAL A 273 0.61 24.88 -2.42
N ARG A 274 1.09 23.68 -2.75
CA ARG A 274 0.72 22.90 -3.93
C ARG A 274 0.41 21.47 -3.50
N PRO A 275 -0.36 20.69 -4.28
CA PRO A 275 -0.47 19.27 -3.97
C PRO A 275 0.94 18.67 -3.87
N LEU A 276 1.10 17.74 -2.95
CA LEU A 276 2.33 16.96 -2.79
C LEU A 276 2.45 16.05 -4.01
N THR A 277 3.61 16.02 -4.63
CA THR A 277 3.83 15.24 -5.85
C THR A 277 5.04 14.32 -5.73
N ALA A 278 5.11 13.35 -6.63
CA ALA A 278 6.21 12.40 -6.68
C ALA A 278 7.55 13.11 -6.94
N GLU A 279 7.56 14.18 -7.73
CA GLU A 279 8.74 15.00 -8.02
C GLU A 279 9.24 15.74 -6.78
N ALA A 280 8.31 16.26 -5.96
CA ALA A 280 8.66 16.93 -4.71
C ALA A 280 9.28 15.95 -3.70
N TYR A 281 8.76 14.73 -3.62
CA TYR A 281 9.39 13.65 -2.86
C TYR A 281 10.77 13.31 -3.41
N ASP A 282 10.90 13.09 -4.72
CA ASP A 282 12.19 12.76 -5.34
C ASP A 282 13.24 13.84 -5.10
N GLU A 283 12.86 15.12 -5.17
CA GLU A 283 13.77 16.22 -4.90
C GLU A 283 14.33 16.14 -3.47
N LEU A 284 13.49 15.88 -2.46
CA LEU A 284 13.96 15.70 -1.09
C LEU A 284 14.80 14.45 -0.93
N LEU A 285 14.37 13.31 -1.50
CA LEU A 285 15.09 12.05 -1.38
C LEU A 285 16.47 12.10 -2.04
N ARG A 286 16.68 12.95 -3.06
CA ARG A 286 18.02 13.20 -3.64
C ARG A 286 18.99 13.89 -2.68
N ARG A 287 18.49 14.59 -1.65
CA ARG A 287 19.32 15.27 -0.64
C ARG A 287 19.92 14.32 0.40
N ILE A 288 19.63 13.02 0.30
CA ILE A 288 20.29 11.98 1.10
C ILE A 288 21.60 11.62 0.39
N PRO A 289 22.78 11.89 0.99
CA PRO A 289 24.05 11.49 0.42
C PRO A 289 24.15 9.97 0.35
N VAL A 290 24.50 9.46 -0.83
CA VAL A 290 24.77 8.03 -1.09
C VAL A 290 26.20 7.71 -0.66
#